data_AF-Q6D9U1-F1
#
_entry.id   AF-Q6D9U1-F1
#
_cell.length_a   1.000
_cell.length_b   1.000
_cell.length_c   1.000
_cell.angle_alpha   90.00
_cell.angle_beta   90.00
_cell.angle_gamma   90.00
#
_symmetry.space_group_name_H-M   'P 1'
#
loop_
_entity.id
_entity.type
_entity.pdbx_description
1 polymer ?
#
loop_
_entity_poly.entity_id
_entity_poly.type
_entity_poly.pdbx_seq_one_letter_code
_entity_poly.pdbx_strand_id
1 'polypeptide(L)'
;MSENSLQIANASQSANNLLTQLVMDLKSGYIRRCESLGLKQEEMQLLQSLTIEDLHYISNSSVSVLQFNIHHENFYRLVQHARREQMRTQRIDRALSLGGSIELMQHMFGLSSLEVANRRRIAGIDVRPGRGVVLSEEESTTLWQRWQLATVENVDSGEGLDVMMLAAEQMDVSLTAVWHAVRSWSQTHRMNISAESAKKTISR
;
A
#
# COMPACT_ATOMS: atom_id res chain seq x y z
N MET A 1 -20.67 28.56 30.09
CA MET A 1 -20.88 27.52 29.05
C MET A 1 -19.54 27.31 28.38
N SER A 2 -18.89 26.15 28.55
CA SER A 2 -17.51 25.92 28.10
C SER A 2 -17.45 25.55 26.60
N GLU A 3 -16.31 25.81 25.95
CA GLU A 3 -16.06 25.47 24.53
C GLU A 3 -16.35 24.01 24.18
N ASN A 4 -16.14 23.10 25.14
CA ASN A 4 -16.43 21.68 24.99
C ASN A 4 -17.94 21.41 24.82
N SER A 5 -18.80 22.18 25.49
CA SER A 5 -20.25 22.09 25.33
C SER A 5 -20.72 22.57 23.95
N LEU A 6 -20.03 23.56 23.37
CA LEU A 6 -20.33 24.08 22.03
C LEU A 6 -19.89 23.10 20.93
N GLN A 7 -18.73 22.44 21.07
CA GLN A 7 -18.26 21.43 20.11
C GLN A 7 -19.17 20.19 20.09
N ILE A 8 -19.61 19.71 21.26
CA ILE A 8 -20.54 18.58 21.35
C ILE A 8 -21.89 18.94 20.72
N ALA A 9 -22.41 20.14 20.96
CA ALA A 9 -23.65 20.61 20.35
C ALA A 9 -23.57 20.69 18.81
N ASN A 10 -22.45 21.18 18.26
CA ASN A 10 -22.23 21.23 16.81
C ASN A 10 -22.15 19.83 16.18
N ALA A 11 -21.55 18.86 16.88
CA ALA A 11 -21.50 17.47 16.42
C ALA A 11 -22.89 16.81 16.45
N SER A 12 -23.67 17.03 17.51
CA SER A 12 -25.06 16.57 17.59
C SER A 12 -25.93 17.16 16.47
N GLN A 13 -25.82 18.46 16.19
CA GLN A 13 -26.57 19.11 15.10
C GLN A 13 -26.17 18.56 13.73
N SER A 14 -24.87 18.33 13.50
CA SER A 14 -24.38 17.74 12.26
C SER A 14 -24.90 16.30 12.06
N ALA A 15 -24.93 15.51 13.14
CA ALA A 15 -25.51 14.17 13.14
C ALA A 15 -27.02 14.20 12.88
N ASN A 16 -27.75 15.15 13.48
CA ASN A 16 -29.19 15.28 13.30
C ASN A 16 -29.56 15.82 11.91
N ASN A 17 -28.68 16.58 11.26
CA ASN A 17 -28.85 16.97 9.85
C ASN A 17 -28.70 15.78 8.89
N LEU A 18 -27.91 14.75 9.25
CA LEU A 18 -27.89 13.51 8.47
C LEU A 18 -29.26 12.82 8.47
N LEU A 19 -30.00 12.91 9.56
CA LEU A 19 -31.37 12.40 9.67
C LEU A 19 -32.31 13.10 8.69
N THR A 20 -32.23 14.43 8.59
CA THR A 20 -32.98 15.19 7.58
C THR A 20 -32.61 14.76 6.16
N GLN A 21 -31.33 14.53 5.88
CA GLN A 21 -30.89 14.01 4.60
C GLN A 21 -31.48 12.61 4.33
N LEU A 22 -31.52 11.72 5.33
CA LEU A 22 -32.11 10.38 5.20
C LEU A 22 -33.61 10.44 4.91
N VAL A 23 -34.34 11.37 5.52
CA VAL A 23 -35.75 11.59 5.19
C VAL A 23 -35.91 12.03 3.73
N MET A 24 -35.06 12.93 3.25
CA MET A 24 -35.07 13.36 1.85
C MET A 24 -34.73 12.21 0.90
N ASP A 25 -33.76 11.36 1.27
CA ASP A 25 -33.37 10.19 0.50
C ASP A 25 -34.51 9.16 0.42
N LEU A 26 -35.24 8.94 1.52
CA LEU A 26 -36.44 8.10 1.55
C LEU A 26 -37.56 8.67 0.66
N LYS A 27 -37.83 9.98 0.76
CA LYS A 27 -38.82 10.66 -0.11
C LYS A 27 -38.45 10.61 -1.59
N SER A 28 -37.15 10.53 -1.89
CA SER A 28 -36.62 10.41 -3.25
C SER A 28 -36.53 8.96 -3.76
N GLY A 29 -36.89 7.97 -2.93
CA GLY A 29 -36.91 6.55 -3.30
C GLY A 29 -35.58 5.80 -3.11
N TYR A 30 -34.57 6.40 -2.44
CA TYR A 30 -33.27 5.77 -2.18
C TYR A 30 -33.29 4.80 -0.98
N ILE A 31 -34.22 3.84 -1.00
CA ILE A 31 -34.46 2.91 0.12
C ILE A 31 -33.22 2.05 0.42
N ARG A 32 -32.57 1.48 -0.60
CA ARG A 32 -31.38 0.62 -0.45
C ARG A 32 -30.22 1.31 0.27
N ARG A 33 -30.07 2.62 0.07
CA ARG A 33 -29.03 3.41 0.74
C ARG A 33 -29.35 3.56 2.23
N CYS A 34 -30.61 3.76 2.58
CA CYS A 34 -31.06 3.86 3.96
C CYS A 34 -30.84 2.53 4.70
N GLU A 35 -31.17 1.40 4.06
CA GLU A 35 -30.89 0.06 4.58
C GLU A 35 -29.38 -0.17 4.80
N SER A 36 -28.53 0.25 3.85
CA SER A 36 -27.06 0.11 3.98
C SER A 36 -26.47 0.91 5.14
N LEU A 37 -27.16 1.96 5.59
CA LEU A 37 -26.79 2.77 6.75
C LEU A 37 -27.33 2.18 8.07
N GLY A 38 -28.05 1.07 8.00
CA GLY A 38 -28.54 0.33 9.16
C GLY A 38 -29.99 0.65 9.57
N LEU A 39 -30.72 1.47 8.79
CA LEU A 39 -32.13 1.75 9.06
C LEU A 39 -32.99 0.51 8.83
N LYS A 40 -33.77 0.14 9.85
CA LYS A 40 -34.78 -0.91 9.77
C LYS A 40 -36.04 -0.40 9.07
N GLN A 41 -36.86 -1.33 8.59
CA GLN A 41 -38.10 -1.01 7.90
C GLN A 41 -39.05 -0.13 8.73
N GLU A 42 -39.21 -0.44 10.00
CA GLU A 42 -40.07 0.33 10.93
C GLU A 42 -39.53 1.76 11.12
N GLU A 43 -38.22 1.92 11.24
CA GLU A 43 -37.57 3.23 11.35
C GLU A 43 -37.75 4.04 10.07
N MET A 44 -37.65 3.42 8.89
CA MET A 44 -37.90 4.08 7.62
C MET A 44 -39.36 4.55 7.48
N GLN A 45 -40.33 3.79 7.99
CA GLN A 45 -41.74 4.20 8.00
C GLN A 45 -41.96 5.41 8.91
N LEU A 46 -41.38 5.40 10.11
CA LEU A 46 -41.44 6.52 11.05
C LEU A 46 -40.83 7.79 10.43
N LEU A 47 -39.69 7.66 9.77
CA LEU A 47 -39.00 8.76 9.09
C LEU A 47 -39.83 9.35 7.95
N GLN A 48 -40.60 8.54 7.22
CA GLN A 48 -41.51 9.04 6.17
C GLN A 48 -42.70 9.82 6.73
N SER A 49 -43.16 9.48 7.95
CA SER A 49 -44.26 10.19 8.61
C SER A 49 -43.86 11.49 9.31
N LEU A 50 -42.56 11.82 9.39
CA LEU A 50 -42.11 13.04 10.06
C LEU A 50 -42.58 14.30 9.33
N THR A 51 -43.07 15.25 10.12
CA THR A 51 -43.43 16.60 9.66
C THR A 51 -42.19 17.51 9.61
N ILE A 52 -42.35 18.69 9.01
CA ILE A 52 -41.31 19.72 9.01
C ILE A 52 -41.01 20.19 10.44
N GLU A 53 -42.03 20.26 11.30
CA GLU A 53 -41.89 20.66 12.69
C GLU A 53 -41.09 19.61 13.49
N ASP A 54 -41.36 18.33 13.28
CA ASP A 54 -40.58 17.24 13.90
C ASP A 54 -39.11 17.29 13.48
N LEU A 55 -38.84 17.51 12.18
CA LEU A 55 -37.48 17.64 11.67
C LEU A 55 -36.76 18.87 12.24
N HIS A 56 -37.47 20.00 12.37
CA HIS A 56 -36.92 21.20 12.99
C HIS A 56 -36.60 20.97 14.47
N TYR A 57 -37.46 20.26 15.19
CA TYR A 57 -37.23 19.90 16.59
C TYR A 57 -36.00 18.99 16.74
N ILE A 58 -35.90 17.94 15.92
CA ILE A 58 -34.79 16.99 15.94
C ILE A 58 -33.46 17.67 15.55
N SER A 59 -33.46 18.49 14.50
CA SER A 59 -32.26 19.20 14.03
C SER A 59 -31.69 20.14 15.09
N ASN A 60 -32.55 20.80 15.88
CA ASN A 60 -32.14 21.70 16.95
C ASN A 60 -31.90 21.02 18.31
N SER A 61 -32.14 19.71 18.41
CA SER A 61 -31.90 18.95 19.65
C SER A 61 -30.41 18.87 19.98
N SER A 62 -30.07 19.01 21.26
CA SER A 62 -28.70 18.79 21.77
C SER A 62 -28.34 17.30 21.89
N VAL A 63 -29.34 16.41 21.77
CA VAL A 63 -29.15 14.96 21.79
C VAL A 63 -28.91 14.46 20.37
N SER A 64 -27.76 13.82 20.15
CA SER A 64 -27.43 13.20 18.87
C SER A 64 -28.18 11.89 18.70
N VAL A 65 -28.82 11.69 17.54
CA VAL A 65 -29.42 10.37 17.20
C VAL A 65 -28.35 9.37 16.75
N LEU A 66 -27.15 9.85 16.40
CA LEU A 66 -26.05 9.00 15.96
C LEU A 66 -24.92 9.01 16.98
N GLN A 67 -24.38 7.83 17.25
CA GLN A 67 -23.13 7.67 17.99
C GLN A 67 -22.06 7.14 17.04
N PHE A 68 -21.03 7.94 16.80
CA PHE A 68 -19.85 7.51 16.05
C PHE A 68 -18.83 6.92 17.03
N ASN A 69 -18.41 5.68 16.78
CA ASN A 69 -17.29 5.09 17.48
C ASN A 69 -16.21 4.73 16.46
N ILE A 70 -14.97 5.16 16.70
CA ILE A 70 -13.84 4.78 15.85
C ILE A 70 -13.45 3.36 16.22
N HIS A 71 -13.59 2.44 15.27
CA HIS A 71 -13.05 1.10 15.46
C HIS A 71 -11.51 1.14 15.37
N HIS A 72 -10.86 1.38 16.51
CA HIS A 72 -9.42 1.66 16.60
C HIS A 72 -8.56 0.60 15.89
N GLU A 73 -8.89 -0.68 16.04
CA GLU A 73 -8.14 -1.77 15.41
C GLU A 73 -8.19 -1.70 13.87
N ASN A 74 -9.36 -1.43 13.29
CA ASN A 74 -9.52 -1.29 11.84
C ASN A 74 -8.84 -0.02 11.34
N PHE A 75 -8.93 1.06 12.11
CA PHE A 75 -8.20 2.30 11.81
C PHE A 75 -6.69 2.04 11.70
N TYR A 76 -6.07 1.42 12.72
CA TYR A 76 -4.64 1.13 12.69
C TYR A 76 -4.26 0.17 11.55
N ARG A 77 -5.08 -0.87 11.30
CA ARG A 77 -4.88 -1.76 10.15
C ARG A 77 -4.89 -1.00 8.84
N LEU A 78 -5.91 -0.18 8.59
CA LEU A 78 -6.02 0.61 7.35
C LEU A 78 -4.83 1.55 7.17
N VAL A 79 -4.41 2.24 8.23
CA VAL A 79 -3.22 3.12 8.19
C VAL A 79 -1.96 2.33 7.86
N GLN A 80 -1.77 1.15 8.48
CA GLN A 80 -0.62 0.28 8.19
C GLN A 80 -0.64 -0.26 6.75
N HIS A 81 -1.82 -0.62 6.23
CA HIS A 81 -1.99 -1.03 4.84
C HIS A 81 -1.64 0.11 3.88
N ALA A 82 -2.18 1.31 4.11
CA ALA A 82 -1.89 2.48 3.28
C ALA A 82 -0.38 2.80 3.26
N ARG A 83 0.29 2.75 4.42
CA ARG A 83 1.75 2.95 4.52
C ARG A 83 2.53 1.89 3.76
N ARG A 84 2.13 0.61 3.84
CA ARG A 84 2.79 -0.48 3.08
C ARG A 84 2.65 -0.28 1.58
N GLU A 85 1.46 0.11 1.09
CA GLU A 85 1.26 0.38 -0.34
C GLU A 85 2.04 1.62 -0.80
N GLN A 86 2.13 2.66 0.03
CA GLN A 86 2.95 3.83 -0.27
C GLN A 86 4.43 3.44 -0.41
N MET A 87 4.97 2.69 0.55
CA MET A 87 6.36 2.19 0.49
C MET A 87 6.59 1.31 -0.74
N ARG A 88 5.64 0.41 -1.06
CA ARG A 88 5.72 -0.43 -2.27
C ARG A 88 5.79 0.42 -3.54
N THR A 89 4.95 1.44 -3.63
CA THR A 89 4.90 2.35 -4.78
C THR A 89 6.22 3.13 -4.91
N GLN A 90 6.75 3.66 -3.81
CA GLN A 90 8.05 4.36 -3.81
C GLN A 90 9.19 3.46 -4.26
N ARG A 91 9.22 2.20 -3.82
CA ARG A 91 10.22 1.22 -4.27
C ARG A 91 10.10 0.91 -5.76
N ILE A 92 8.88 0.81 -6.30
CA ILE A 92 8.65 0.63 -7.74
C ILE A 92 9.25 1.80 -8.52
N ASP A 93 8.92 3.03 -8.12
CA ASP A 93 9.34 4.22 -8.85
C ASP A 93 10.87 4.39 -8.80
N ARG A 94 11.47 4.14 -7.61
CA ARG A 94 12.93 4.12 -7.43
C ARG A 94 13.61 3.02 -8.25
N ALA A 95 13.04 1.81 -8.27
CA ALA A 95 13.60 0.72 -9.07
C ALA A 95 13.57 1.04 -10.57
N LEU A 96 12.51 1.70 -11.05
CA LEU A 96 12.42 2.14 -12.44
C LEU A 96 13.43 3.24 -12.77
N SER A 97 13.62 4.23 -11.89
CA SER A 97 14.60 5.30 -12.11
C SER A 97 16.04 4.79 -12.15
N LEU A 98 16.34 3.72 -11.42
CA LEU A 98 17.65 3.05 -11.42
C LEU A 98 17.82 2.04 -12.58
N GLY A 99 16.92 2.03 -13.56
CA GLY A 99 17.03 1.16 -14.72
C GLY A 99 16.68 -0.31 -14.44
N GLY A 100 15.76 -0.57 -13.49
CA GLY A 100 15.22 -1.90 -13.24
C GLY A 100 14.47 -2.44 -14.47
N SER A 101 14.82 -3.63 -14.94
CA SER A 101 14.29 -4.28 -16.14
C SER A 101 12.84 -4.75 -15.96
N ILE A 102 12.14 -5.03 -17.06
CA ILE A 102 10.78 -5.60 -16.99
C ILE A 102 10.79 -6.92 -16.21
N GLU A 103 11.82 -7.75 -16.39
CA GLU A 103 11.99 -9.01 -15.65
C GLU A 103 12.12 -8.77 -14.14
N LEU A 104 12.96 -7.83 -13.72
CA LEU A 104 13.12 -7.47 -12.31
C LEU A 104 11.80 -6.95 -11.73
N MET A 105 11.12 -6.06 -12.45
CA MET A 105 9.85 -5.49 -11.99
C MET A 105 8.75 -6.54 -11.86
N GLN A 106 8.70 -7.51 -12.78
CA GLN A 106 7.79 -8.63 -12.72
C GLN A 106 8.13 -9.56 -11.54
N HIS A 107 9.41 -9.85 -11.33
CA HIS A 107 9.87 -10.72 -10.25
C HIS A 107 9.61 -10.12 -8.86
N MET A 108 9.95 -8.85 -8.66
CA MET A 108 9.90 -8.20 -7.35
C MET A 108 8.52 -7.64 -6.99
N PHE A 109 7.74 -7.22 -7.99
CA PHE A 109 6.49 -6.48 -7.76
C PHE A 109 5.27 -7.08 -8.47
N GLY A 110 5.44 -8.15 -9.25
CA GLY A 110 4.36 -8.79 -10.01
C GLY A 110 3.82 -7.92 -11.16
N LEU A 111 4.56 -6.88 -11.58
CA LEU A 111 4.09 -5.96 -12.62
C LEU A 111 4.24 -6.59 -14.01
N SER A 112 3.22 -6.40 -14.84
CA SER A 112 3.26 -6.74 -16.26
C SER A 112 4.16 -5.78 -17.05
N SER A 113 4.59 -6.23 -18.24
CA SER A 113 5.36 -5.40 -19.18
C SER A 113 4.62 -4.11 -19.56
N LEU A 114 3.29 -4.16 -19.70
CA LEU A 114 2.46 -3.01 -20.00
C LEU A 114 2.46 -1.99 -18.85
N GLU A 115 2.30 -2.45 -17.61
CA GLU A 115 2.34 -1.57 -16.43
C GLU A 115 3.70 -0.89 -16.28
N VAL A 116 4.79 -1.63 -16.48
CA VAL A 116 6.16 -1.10 -16.45
C VAL A 116 6.35 -0.04 -17.55
N ALA A 117 5.95 -0.32 -18.78
CA ALA A 117 6.07 0.61 -19.90
C ALA A 117 5.25 1.90 -19.66
N ASN A 118 4.03 1.77 -19.16
CA ASN A 118 3.17 2.92 -18.84
C ASN A 118 3.76 3.77 -17.72
N ARG A 119 4.25 3.15 -16.63
CA ARG A 119 4.88 3.88 -15.52
C ARG A 119 6.13 4.63 -15.96
N ARG A 120 7.00 4.01 -16.77
CA ARG A 120 8.18 4.67 -17.33
C ARG A 120 7.81 5.87 -18.19
N ARG A 121 6.80 5.73 -19.06
CA ARG A 121 6.29 6.82 -19.90
C ARG A 121 5.80 8.00 -19.06
N ILE A 122 5.03 7.74 -18.00
CA ILE A 122 4.53 8.79 -17.08
C ILE A 122 5.69 9.45 -16.33
N ALA A 123 6.67 8.68 -15.88
CA ALA A 123 7.83 9.18 -15.16
C ALA A 123 8.87 9.89 -16.05
N GLY A 124 8.67 9.94 -17.37
CA GLY A 124 9.63 10.54 -18.31
C GLY A 124 10.96 9.78 -18.41
N ILE A 125 10.98 8.50 -18.03
CA ILE A 125 12.19 7.67 -18.07
C ILE A 125 12.38 7.18 -19.51
N ASP A 126 13.37 7.74 -20.22
CA ASP A 126 13.75 7.29 -21.55
C ASP A 126 14.66 6.06 -21.46
N VAL A 127 14.16 4.93 -21.96
CA VAL A 127 14.90 3.66 -21.90
C VAL A 127 15.84 3.65 -23.10
N ARG A 128 17.12 3.98 -22.87
CA ARG A 128 18.15 3.80 -23.91
C ARG A 128 18.18 2.32 -24.33
N PRO A 129 17.89 1.99 -25.59
CA PRO A 129 18.01 0.62 -26.06
C PRO A 129 19.49 0.24 -26.11
N GLY A 130 19.91 -0.71 -25.28
CA GLY A 130 21.28 -1.18 -25.21
C GLY A 130 21.38 -2.51 -24.48
N ARG A 131 22.42 -3.29 -24.78
CA ARG A 131 22.78 -4.48 -24.00
C ARG A 131 23.03 -4.03 -22.56
N GLY A 132 22.38 -4.68 -21.60
CA GLY A 132 22.52 -4.35 -20.18
C GLY A 132 24.00 -4.22 -19.82
N VAL A 133 24.35 -3.13 -19.14
CA VAL A 133 25.72 -2.91 -18.67
C VAL A 133 26.03 -4.04 -17.70
N VAL A 134 26.93 -4.93 -18.08
CA VAL A 134 27.45 -5.97 -17.20
C VAL A 134 28.47 -5.31 -16.28
N LEU A 135 28.38 -5.57 -14.98
CA LEU A 135 29.36 -5.07 -14.01
C LEU A 135 30.76 -5.56 -14.39
N SER A 136 31.74 -4.67 -14.32
CA SER A 136 33.15 -5.03 -14.35
C SER A 136 33.51 -5.92 -13.16
N GLU A 137 34.67 -6.59 -13.24
CA GLU A 137 35.15 -7.46 -12.16
C GLU A 137 35.39 -6.68 -10.85
N GLU A 138 35.87 -5.44 -10.94
CA GLU A 138 36.08 -4.54 -9.81
C GLU A 138 34.75 -4.11 -9.17
N GLU A 139 33.77 -3.73 -9.99
CA GLU A 139 32.41 -3.38 -9.52
C GLU A 139 31.73 -4.60 -8.87
N SER A 140 31.85 -5.78 -9.47
CA SER A 140 31.31 -7.03 -8.94
C SER A 140 31.90 -7.37 -7.57
N THR A 141 33.23 -7.21 -7.41
CA THR A 141 33.93 -7.43 -6.14
C THR A 141 33.48 -6.43 -5.07
N THR A 142 33.36 -5.16 -5.44
CA THR A 142 32.89 -4.09 -4.55
C THR A 142 31.46 -4.33 -4.10
N LEU A 143 30.59 -4.72 -5.04
CA LEU A 143 29.20 -5.05 -4.76
C LEU A 143 29.09 -6.26 -3.82
N TRP A 144 29.89 -7.30 -4.03
CA TRP A 144 29.90 -8.48 -3.17
C TRP A 144 30.26 -8.15 -1.72
N GLN A 145 31.30 -7.35 -1.50
CA GLN A 145 31.71 -6.93 -0.16
C GLN A 145 30.59 -6.15 0.55
N ARG A 146 29.94 -5.22 -0.15
CA ARG A 146 28.81 -4.44 0.40
C ARG A 146 27.61 -5.34 0.70
N TRP A 147 27.31 -6.30 -0.17
CA TRP A 147 26.23 -7.26 0.02
C TRP A 147 26.44 -8.13 1.27
N GLN A 148 27.67 -8.60 1.49
CA GLN A 148 28.02 -9.40 2.68
C GLN A 148 27.84 -8.61 3.99
N LEU A 149 28.18 -7.32 4.01
CA LEU A 149 28.02 -6.47 5.18
C LEU A 149 26.54 -6.21 5.51
N ALA A 150 25.66 -6.19 4.51
CA ALA A 150 24.24 -5.88 4.69
C ALA A 150 23.45 -7.01 5.39
N THR A 151 24.01 -8.21 5.53
CA THR A 151 23.41 -9.36 6.25
C THR A 151 21.93 -9.63 5.87
N VAL A 152 21.61 -9.55 4.57
CA VAL A 152 20.25 -9.76 4.08
C VAL A 152 19.93 -11.27 4.05
N GLU A 153 18.91 -11.70 4.81
CA GLU A 153 18.47 -13.10 4.84
C GLU A 153 17.80 -13.56 3.53
N ASN A 154 17.03 -12.66 2.91
CA ASN A 154 16.29 -12.96 1.68
C ASN A 154 16.51 -11.89 0.61
N VAL A 155 17.18 -12.31 -0.47
CA VAL A 155 17.47 -11.50 -1.67
C VAL A 155 16.20 -10.91 -2.31
N ASP A 156 15.10 -11.67 -2.27
CA ASP A 156 13.83 -11.31 -2.90
C ASP A 156 12.92 -10.50 -1.97
N SER A 157 13.40 -10.13 -0.78
CA SER A 157 12.67 -9.27 0.15
C SER A 157 12.75 -7.80 -0.25
N GLY A 158 11.85 -6.99 0.31
CA GLY A 158 11.91 -5.54 0.15
C GLY A 158 13.19 -4.92 0.72
N GLU A 159 13.76 -5.50 1.77
CA GLU A 159 15.04 -5.07 2.35
C GLU A 159 16.21 -5.40 1.42
N GLY A 160 16.23 -6.61 0.85
CA GLY A 160 17.21 -6.99 -0.16
C GLY A 160 17.18 -6.05 -1.36
N LEU A 161 15.98 -5.69 -1.83
CA LEU A 161 15.82 -4.72 -2.90
C LEU A 161 16.34 -3.32 -2.51
N ASP A 162 16.05 -2.85 -1.30
CA ASP A 162 16.53 -1.55 -0.82
C ASP A 162 18.07 -1.48 -0.80
N VAL A 163 18.73 -2.57 -0.39
CA VAL A 163 20.20 -2.70 -0.43
C VAL A 163 20.72 -2.69 -1.86
N MET A 164 20.08 -3.41 -2.79
CA MET A 164 20.46 -3.40 -4.20
C MET A 164 20.31 -2.00 -4.83
N MET A 165 19.21 -1.30 -4.53
CA MET A 165 18.98 0.06 -5.00
C MET A 165 20.03 1.03 -4.46
N LEU A 166 20.38 0.91 -3.17
CA LEU A 166 21.44 1.72 -2.57
C LEU A 166 22.80 1.45 -3.24
N ALA A 167 23.12 0.19 -3.52
CA ALA A 167 24.37 -0.16 -4.20
C ALA A 167 24.39 0.38 -5.64
N ALA A 168 23.28 0.25 -6.38
CA ALA A 168 23.13 0.78 -7.72
C ALA A 168 23.36 2.30 -7.77
N GLU A 169 22.78 3.04 -6.82
CA GLU A 169 22.95 4.49 -6.69
C GLU A 169 24.40 4.89 -6.37
N GLN A 170 25.03 4.20 -5.41
CA GLN A 170 26.37 4.55 -4.96
C GLN A 170 27.47 4.21 -5.98
N MET A 171 27.21 3.23 -6.86
CA MET A 171 28.15 2.77 -7.88
C MET A 171 27.82 3.35 -9.27
N ASP A 172 26.72 4.10 -9.41
CA ASP A 172 26.20 4.62 -10.68
C ASP A 172 26.01 3.53 -11.75
N VAL A 173 25.50 2.37 -11.33
CA VAL A 173 25.25 1.20 -12.19
C VAL A 173 23.76 0.90 -12.25
N SER A 174 23.32 0.23 -13.32
CA SER A 174 21.91 -0.15 -13.43
C SER A 174 21.50 -1.17 -12.36
N LEU A 175 20.31 -0.98 -11.78
CA LEU A 175 19.74 -1.91 -10.79
C LEU A 175 19.61 -3.33 -11.33
N THR A 176 19.35 -3.48 -12.63
CA THR A 176 19.28 -4.78 -13.30
C THR A 176 20.60 -5.55 -13.21
N ALA A 177 21.73 -4.86 -13.40
CA ALA A 177 23.05 -5.48 -13.32
C ALA A 177 23.37 -5.97 -11.90
N VAL A 178 23.07 -5.12 -10.90
CA VAL A 178 23.20 -5.46 -9.48
C VAL A 178 22.34 -6.67 -9.12
N TRP A 179 21.07 -6.68 -9.55
CA TRP A 179 20.14 -7.77 -9.26
C TRP A 179 20.61 -9.11 -9.84
N HIS A 180 21.08 -9.14 -11.09
CA HIS A 180 21.62 -10.38 -11.68
C HIS A 180 22.86 -10.88 -10.94
N ALA A 181 23.78 -9.99 -10.57
CA ALA A 181 24.98 -10.36 -9.82
C ALA A 181 24.63 -10.98 -8.47
N VAL A 182 23.79 -10.30 -7.68
CA VAL A 182 23.38 -10.79 -6.34
C VAL A 182 22.63 -12.12 -6.42
N ARG A 183 21.72 -12.27 -7.39
CA ARG A 183 20.96 -13.49 -7.58
C ARG A 183 21.86 -14.67 -7.97
N SER A 184 22.89 -14.42 -8.79
CA SER A 184 23.87 -15.45 -9.15
C SER A 184 24.59 -16.00 -7.92
N TRP A 185 25.04 -15.15 -7.01
CA TRP A 185 25.73 -15.57 -5.78
C TRP A 185 24.83 -16.34 -4.82
N SER A 186 23.56 -15.94 -4.69
CA SER A 186 22.57 -16.64 -3.88
C SER A 186 22.28 -18.05 -4.42
N GLN A 187 22.17 -18.17 -5.75
CA GLN A 187 21.96 -19.45 -6.40
C GLN A 187 23.18 -20.38 -6.24
N THR A 188 24.40 -19.86 -6.37
CA THR A 188 25.64 -20.60 -6.11
C THR A 188 25.74 -21.06 -4.66
N HIS A 189 25.41 -20.20 -3.68
CA HIS A 189 25.39 -20.58 -2.26
C HIS A 189 24.37 -21.69 -1.97
N ARG A 190 23.14 -21.59 -2.51
CA ARG A 190 22.12 -22.64 -2.37
C ARG A 190 22.56 -23.97 -2.98
N MET A 191 23.22 -23.95 -4.14
CA MET A 191 23.73 -25.15 -4.80
C MET A 191 24.85 -25.83 -4.00
N ASN A 192 25.76 -25.05 -3.41
CA ASN A 192 26.84 -25.59 -2.59
C ASN A 192 26.34 -26.26 -1.30
N ILE A 193 25.36 -25.66 -0.60
CA ILE A 193 24.77 -26.24 0.61
C ILE A 193 24.02 -27.55 0.30
N SER A 194 23.32 -27.61 -0.83
CA SER A 194 22.62 -28.82 -1.29
C SER A 194 23.60 -29.95 -1.63
N ALA A 195 24.71 -29.63 -2.31
CA ALA A 195 25.74 -30.60 -2.65
C ALA A 195 26.50 -31.15 -1.44
N GLU A 196 26.79 -30.34 -0.42
CA GLU A 196 27.39 -30.80 0.85
C GLU A 196 26.44 -31.68 1.67
N SER A 197 25.16 -31.33 1.70
CA SER A 197 24.13 -32.12 2.38
C SER A 197 23.95 -33.49 1.74
N ALA A 198 23.96 -33.58 0.40
CA ALA A 198 23.85 -34.84 -0.34
C ALA A 198 25.07 -35.76 -0.13
N LYS A 199 26.29 -35.21 -0.04
CA LYS A 199 27.50 -35.99 0.28
C LYS A 199 27.46 -36.59 1.68
N LYS A 200 26.86 -35.89 2.65
CA LYS A 200 26.75 -36.35 4.04
C LYS A 200 25.74 -37.51 4.22
N THR A 201 24.79 -37.66 3.30
CA THR A 201 23.79 -38.74 3.32
C THR A 201 24.29 -40.03 2.64
N ILE A 202 25.25 -39.95 1.73
CA ILE A 202 25.77 -41.11 0.97
C ILE A 202 26.93 -41.81 1.71
N SER A 203 27.58 -41.14 2.67
CA SER A 203 28.63 -41.75 3.53
C SER A 203 28.08 -42.39 4.83
N ARG A 204 26.84 -42.87 4.83
CA ARG A 204 26.23 -43.56 5.99
C ARG A 204 25.59 -44.88 5.60
#